data_AF-A0A1B6F4T6-F1
#
_entry.id   AF-A0A1B6F4T6-F1
#
_cell.length_a   1.000
_cell.length_b   1.000
_cell.length_c   1.000
_cell.angle_alpha   90.00
_cell.angle_beta   90.00
_cell.angle_gamma   90.00
#
_symmetry.space_group_name_H-M   'P 1'
#
loop_
_entity.id
_entity.type
_entity.pdbx_description
1 polymer ?
#
loop_
_entity_poly.entity_id
_entity_poly.type
_entity_poly.pdbx_seq_one_letter_code
_entity_poly.pdbx_strand_id
1 'polypeptide(L)'
;LTCIVMKPFSGLHNKRTKQRIFNYRLSRSRRVSENAFGIMSSSFRVFRKPLLLEPEKATKVTLAAVYLHNYLRKSESRNVYSSVGMLDRESSESGEVFPGLWRRDPATCQ
;
A
#
# COMPACT_ATOMS: atom_id res chain seq x y z
N LEU A 1 -3.24 -22.37 6.27
CA LEU A 1 -3.22 -21.07 5.56
C LEU A 1 -3.41 -21.34 4.07
N THR A 2 -4.52 -20.85 3.54
CA THR A 2 -5.31 -21.27 2.36
C THR A 2 -4.59 -21.20 1.00
N CYS A 3 -5.04 -22.02 0.04
CA CYS A 3 -4.49 -22.17 -1.32
C CYS A 3 -4.63 -20.94 -2.24
N ILE A 4 -5.17 -19.83 -1.75
CA ILE A 4 -5.50 -18.61 -2.51
C ILE A 4 -4.38 -17.55 -2.48
N VAL A 5 -3.30 -17.74 -1.72
CA VAL A 5 -2.22 -16.77 -1.60
C VAL A 5 -0.91 -17.33 -2.16
N MET A 6 -0.34 -16.63 -3.15
CA MET A 6 1.00 -16.91 -3.66
C MET A 6 2.05 -16.69 -2.57
N LYS A 7 2.97 -17.67 -2.43
CA LYS A 7 4.05 -17.65 -1.44
C LYS A 7 5.40 -17.38 -2.11
N PRO A 8 6.27 -16.56 -1.51
CA PRO A 8 7.63 -16.41 -2.01
C PRO A 8 8.39 -17.73 -1.86
N PHE A 9 9.32 -17.98 -2.78
CA PHE A 9 10.29 -19.06 -2.65
C PHE A 9 11.21 -18.78 -1.46
N SER A 10 11.49 -19.82 -0.68
CA SER A 10 12.36 -19.76 0.49
C SER A 10 13.85 -19.78 0.10
N GLY A 11 14.67 -19.11 0.91
CA GLY A 11 16.13 -19.08 0.75
C GLY A 11 16.65 -17.89 -0.06
N LEU A 12 17.97 -17.78 -0.12
CA LEU A 12 18.66 -16.75 -0.90
C LEU A 12 18.84 -17.25 -2.33
N HIS A 13 18.26 -16.52 -3.28
CA HIS A 13 18.40 -16.83 -4.69
C HIS A 13 19.36 -15.87 -5.38
N ASN A 14 20.21 -16.40 -6.25
CA ASN A 14 21.14 -15.61 -7.05
C ASN A 14 20.40 -14.65 -7.99
N LYS A 15 21.06 -13.54 -8.36
CA LYS A 15 20.53 -12.59 -9.35
C LYS A 15 20.17 -13.34 -10.64
N ARG A 16 19.09 -12.92 -11.31
CA ARG A 16 18.56 -13.49 -12.58
C ARG A 16 17.93 -14.89 -12.51
N THR A 17 17.88 -15.52 -11.33
CA THR A 17 17.11 -16.77 -11.17
C THR A 17 15.60 -16.51 -11.28
N LYS A 18 14.85 -17.48 -11.82
CA LYS A 18 13.38 -17.38 -11.94
C LYS A 18 12.72 -17.16 -10.58
N GLN A 19 13.24 -17.80 -9.54
CA GLN A 19 12.75 -17.68 -8.16
C GLN A 19 12.93 -16.26 -7.61
N ARG A 20 14.10 -15.63 -7.84
CA ARG A 20 14.33 -14.24 -7.41
C ARG A 20 13.44 -13.25 -8.16
N ILE A 21 13.27 -13.45 -9.48
CA ILE A 21 12.39 -12.60 -10.29
C ILE A 21 10.95 -12.72 -9.81
N PHE A 22 10.48 -13.94 -9.52
CA PHE A 22 9.15 -14.17 -8.97
C PHE A 22 8.98 -13.49 -7.60
N ASN A 23 9.91 -13.69 -6.66
CA ASN A 23 9.84 -13.07 -5.34
C ASN A 23 9.83 -11.54 -5.42
N TYR A 24 10.65 -10.96 -6.30
CA TYR A 24 10.65 -9.52 -6.55
C TYR A 24 9.29 -9.03 -7.06
N ARG A 25 8.71 -9.68 -8.07
CA ARG A 25 7.38 -9.32 -8.62
C ARG A 25 6.27 -9.46 -7.58
N LEU A 26 6.33 -10.51 -6.76
CA LEU A 26 5.38 -10.74 -5.68
C LEU A 26 5.46 -9.61 -4.64
N SER A 27 6.67 -9.26 -4.19
CA SER A 27 6.89 -8.15 -3.26
C SER A 27 6.48 -6.80 -3.84
N ARG A 28 6.79 -6.54 -5.12
CA ARG A 28 6.34 -5.33 -5.84
C ARG A 28 4.82 -5.22 -5.86
N SER A 29 4.11 -6.32 -6.14
CA SER A 29 2.65 -6.33 -6.15
C SER A 29 2.07 -6.05 -4.76
N ARG A 30 2.62 -6.68 -3.71
CA ARG A 30 2.22 -6.40 -2.32
C ARG A 30 2.43 -4.95 -1.92
N ARG A 31 3.58 -4.36 -2.30
CA ARG A 31 3.87 -2.94 -2.04
C ARG A 31 2.80 -2.02 -2.62
N VAL A 32 2.27 -2.29 -3.81
CA VAL A 32 1.21 -1.46 -4.40
C VAL A 32 -0.04 -1.48 -3.53
N SER A 33 -0.48 -2.67 -3.11
CA SER A 33 -1.63 -2.84 -2.22
C SER A 33 -1.40 -2.16 -0.86
N GLU A 34 -0.24 -2.37 -0.25
CA GLU A 34 0.13 -1.76 1.03
C GLU A 34 0.15 -0.23 0.95
N ASN A 35 0.72 0.34 -0.12
CA ASN A 35 0.74 1.80 -0.31
C ASN A 35 -0.68 2.38 -0.40
N ALA A 36 -1.59 1.70 -1.10
CA ALA A 36 -2.97 2.15 -1.23
C ALA A 36 -3.68 2.18 0.15
N PHE A 37 -3.61 1.07 0.90
CA PHE A 37 -4.21 1.01 2.23
C PHE A 37 -3.50 1.92 3.26
N GLY A 38 -2.19 2.08 3.14
CA GLY A 38 -1.38 2.97 3.96
C GLY A 38 -1.78 4.44 3.82
N ILE A 39 -1.97 4.91 2.58
CA ILE A 39 -2.49 6.27 2.35
C ILE A 39 -3.91 6.40 2.88
N MET A 40 -4.79 5.45 2.58
CA MET A 40 -6.18 5.53 3.04
C MET A 40 -6.28 5.54 4.57
N SER A 41 -5.49 4.75 5.29
CA SER A 41 -5.47 4.74 6.76
C SER A 41 -4.80 5.97 7.37
N SER A 42 -3.76 6.50 6.73
CA SER A 42 -3.14 7.76 7.15
C SER A 42 -4.12 8.93 7.02
N SER A 43 -4.82 9.03 5.88
CA SER A 43 -5.76 10.12 5.61
C SER A 43 -7.12 9.96 6.29
N PHE A 44 -7.67 8.75 6.33
CA PHE A 44 -9.01 8.47 6.87
C PHE A 44 -8.90 7.59 8.10
N ARG A 45 -9.12 8.21 9.27
CA ARG A 45 -9.04 7.54 10.58
C ARG A 45 -9.96 6.33 10.71
N VAL A 46 -11.02 6.25 9.89
CA VAL A 46 -11.98 5.14 9.88
C VAL A 46 -11.32 3.78 9.55
N PHE A 47 -10.24 3.76 8.77
CA PHE A 47 -9.51 2.51 8.43
C PHE A 47 -8.40 2.15 9.42
N ARG A 48 -8.16 2.97 10.46
CA ARG A 48 -7.14 2.68 11.49
C ARG A 48 -7.62 1.62 12.50
N LYS A 49 -8.92 1.34 12.53
CA LYS A 49 -9.52 0.32 13.38
C LYS A 49 -10.39 -0.62 12.53
N PRO A 50 -10.63 -1.86 12.99
CA PRO A 50 -11.61 -2.74 12.36
C PRO A 50 -12.96 -2.02 12.21
N LEU A 51 -13.54 -2.10 11.01
CA LEU A 51 -14.86 -1.54 10.74
C LEU A 51 -15.91 -2.44 11.41
N LEU A 52 -16.45 -2.00 12.55
CA LEU A 52 -17.55 -2.66 13.25
C LEU A 52 -18.89 -2.36 12.55
N LEU A 53 -18.96 -2.65 11.26
CA LEU A 53 -20.09 -2.40 10.39
C LEU A 53 -20.43 -3.67 9.61
N GLU A 54 -21.68 -3.77 9.17
CA GLU A 54 -22.09 -4.79 8.22
C GLU A 54 -21.29 -4.67 6.91
N PRO A 55 -20.97 -5.78 6.23
CA PRO A 55 -20.15 -5.77 5.02
C PRO A 55 -20.64 -4.78 3.95
N GLU A 56 -21.95 -4.65 3.78
CA GLU A 56 -22.54 -3.70 2.82
C GLU A 56 -22.23 -2.24 3.18
N LYS A 57 -22.31 -1.89 4.46
CA LYS A 57 -21.99 -0.54 4.95
C LYS A 57 -20.49 -0.29 4.89
N ALA A 58 -19.66 -1.27 5.25
CA ALA A 58 -18.21 -1.19 5.12
C ALA A 58 -17.78 -0.96 3.65
N THR A 59 -18.42 -1.62 2.69
CA THR A 59 -18.20 -1.39 1.26
C THR A 59 -18.53 0.05 0.86
N LYS A 60 -19.68 0.59 1.29
CA LYS A 60 -20.06 1.98 1.00
C LYS A 60 -19.06 2.99 1.57
N VAL A 61 -18.62 2.80 2.81
CA VAL A 61 -17.59 3.64 3.46
C VAL A 61 -16.27 3.56 2.68
N THR A 62 -15.86 2.36 2.27
CA THR A 62 -14.64 2.14 1.48
C THR A 62 -14.71 2.85 0.13
N LEU A 63 -15.83 2.71 -0.60
CA LEU A 63 -16.03 3.40 -1.87
C LEU A 63 -16.03 4.91 -1.72
N ALA A 64 -16.72 5.45 -0.71
CA ALA A 64 -16.74 6.88 -0.43
C ALA A 64 -15.32 7.43 -0.18
N ALA A 65 -14.50 6.70 0.58
CA ALA A 65 -13.10 7.07 0.80
C ALA A 65 -12.28 7.05 -0.50
N VAL A 66 -12.51 6.08 -1.38
CA VAL A 66 -11.85 6.01 -2.70
C VAL A 66 -12.27 7.19 -3.59
N TYR A 67 -13.55 7.54 -3.63
CA TYR A 67 -14.02 8.71 -4.37
C TYR A 67 -13.36 9.99 -3.84
N LEU A 68 -13.32 10.15 -2.52
CA LEU A 68 -12.69 11.31 -1.89
C LEU A 68 -11.18 11.35 -2.15
N HIS A 69 -10.49 10.20 -2.07
CA HIS A 69 -9.07 10.09 -2.45
C HIS A 69 -8.84 10.57 -3.88
N ASN A 70 -9.65 10.10 -4.83
CA ASN A 70 -9.54 10.47 -6.24
C ASN A 70 -9.81 11.97 -6.46
N TYR A 71 -10.78 12.53 -5.75
CA TYR A 71 -11.07 13.97 -5.77
C TYR A 71 -9.90 14.78 -5.23
N LEU A 72 -9.39 14.46 -4.03
CA LEU A 72 -8.28 15.17 -3.40
C LEU A 72 -7.02 15.14 -4.26
N ARG A 73 -6.74 14.02 -4.93
CA ARG A 73 -5.62 13.89 -5.88
C ARG A 73 -5.75 14.74 -7.14
N LYS A 74 -6.97 15.12 -7.52
CA LYS A 74 -7.25 15.98 -8.69
C LYS A 74 -7.45 17.45 -8.33
N SER A 75 -7.68 17.75 -7.06
CA SER A 75 -7.88 19.12 -6.56
C SER A 75 -6.57 19.87 -6.29
N GLU A 76 -6.66 21.17 -6.05
CA GLU A 76 -5.56 22.03 -5.59
C GLU A 76 -4.90 21.54 -4.29
N SER A 77 -5.61 20.74 -3.49
CA SER A 77 -5.09 20.15 -2.26
C SER A 77 -4.15 18.95 -2.48
N ARG A 78 -3.89 18.57 -3.74
CA ARG A 78 -3.05 17.40 -4.10
C ARG A 78 -1.71 17.38 -3.39
N ASN A 79 -1.02 18.51 -3.30
CA ASN A 79 0.32 18.59 -2.71
C ASN A 79 0.30 18.41 -1.19
N VAL A 80 -0.82 18.78 -0.54
CA VAL A 80 -1.04 18.56 0.89
C VAL A 80 -1.47 17.11 1.16
N TYR A 81 -2.37 16.59 0.33
CA TYR A 81 -2.92 15.25 0.47
C TYR A 81 -1.93 14.13 0.09
N SER A 82 -1.14 14.34 -0.95
CA SER A 82 -0.19 13.37 -1.51
C SER A 82 1.14 14.06 -1.81
N SER A 83 1.80 14.50 -0.74
CA SER A 83 3.11 15.16 -0.82
C SER A 83 4.19 14.24 -1.42
N VAL A 84 5.25 14.88 -1.93
CA VAL A 84 6.43 14.19 -2.44
C VAL A 84 7.03 13.33 -1.33
N GLY A 85 7.08 12.01 -1.54
CA GLY A 85 7.60 11.05 -0.56
C GLY A 85 6.53 10.35 0.27
N MET A 86 5.23 10.64 0.04
CA MET A 86 4.16 9.91 0.71
C MET A 86 4.18 8.42 0.34
N LEU A 87 4.36 8.09 -0.94
CA LEU A 87 4.43 6.72 -1.48
C LEU A 87 5.83 6.10 -1.36
N ASP A 88 5.89 4.77 -1.25
CA ASP A 88 7.15 4.05 -1.43
C ASP A 88 7.72 4.31 -2.83
N ARG A 89 9.01 4.60 -2.91
CA ARG A 89 9.73 4.78 -4.17
C ARG A 89 10.71 3.66 -4.39
N GLU A 90 11.11 3.48 -5.63
CA GLU A 90 12.16 2.55 -6.00
C GLU A 90 13.13 3.25 -6.92
N SER A 91 14.42 3.16 -6.61
CA SER A 91 15.45 3.65 -7.52
C SER A 91 15.51 2.74 -8.75
N SER A 92 15.43 3.35 -9.93
CA SER A 92 15.60 2.66 -11.21
C SER A 92 17.02 2.09 -11.38
N GLU A 93 18.01 2.63 -10.67
CA GLU A 93 19.42 2.29 -10.82
C GLU A 93 19.87 1.19 -9.84
N SER A 94 19.46 1.29 -8.57
CA SER A 94 19.88 0.35 -7.51
C SER A 94 18.83 -0.72 -7.20
N GLY A 95 17.57 -0.52 -7.60
CA GLY A 95 16.44 -1.34 -7.17
C GLY A 95 16.14 -1.20 -5.67
N GLU A 96 16.75 -0.21 -5.00
CA GLU A 96 16.54 0.06 -3.59
C GLU A 96 15.16 0.68 -3.36
N VAL A 97 14.51 0.23 -2.30
CA VAL A 97 13.16 0.63 -1.92
C VAL A 97 13.23 1.68 -0.83
N PHE A 98 12.77 2.89 -1.15
CA PHE A 98 12.63 3.96 -0.17
C PHE A 98 11.20 3.93 0.41
N PRO A 99 11.04 3.72 1.72
CA PRO A 99 9.72 3.67 2.35
C PRO A 99 9.03 5.04 2.32
N GLY A 100 7.74 5.03 2.02
CA GLY A 100 6.89 6.21 2.02
C GLY A 100 6.65 6.76 3.43
N LEU A 101 6.36 8.07 3.51
CA LEU A 101 6.09 8.76 4.77
C LEU A 101 4.92 8.15 5.56
N TRP A 102 3.91 7.58 4.87
CA TRP A 102 2.77 6.96 5.54
C TRP A 102 3.16 5.80 6.48
N ARG A 103 4.29 5.13 6.22
CA ARG A 103 4.81 4.04 7.08
C ARG A 103 5.36 4.55 8.41
N ARG A 104 5.67 5.85 8.51
CA ARG A 104 6.17 6.49 9.74
C ARG A 104 5.06 7.04 10.62
N ASP A 105 3.81 7.06 10.15
CA ASP A 105 2.68 7.48 10.98
C ASP A 105 2.48 6.41 12.09
N PRO A 106 2.67 6.78 13.38
CA PRO A 106 2.58 5.84 14.50
C PRO A 106 1.19 5.21 14.64
N ALA A 107 0.17 5.76 13.99
CA ALA A 107 -1.16 5.20 13.97
C ALA A 107 -1.39 4.11 12.90
N THR A 108 -0.42 3.88 12.01
CA THR A 108 -0.47 2.82 10.98
C THR A 108 0.35 1.58 11.38
N CYS A 109 1.24 1.71 12.38
CA CYS A 109 1.93 0.60 13.04
C CYS A 109 1.13 0.13 14.26
N GLN A 110 0.03 -0.60 14.03
CA GLN A 110 -0.63 -1.41 15.06
C GLN A 110 -0.95 -2.79 14.50
#